data_AF-A0A2U8PXQ7-F1
#
_entry.id   AF-A0A2U8PXQ7-F1
#
_cell.length_a   1.000
_cell.length_b   1.000
_cell.length_c   1.000
_cell.angle_alpha   90.00
_cell.angle_beta   90.00
_cell.angle_gamma   90.00
#
_symmetry.space_group_name_H-M   'P 1'
#
loop_
_entity.id
_entity.type
_entity.pdbx_description
1 polymer ?
#
loop_
_entity_poly.entity_id
_entity_poly.type
_entity_poly.pdbx_seq_one_letter_code
_entity_poly.pdbx_strand_id
1 'polypeptide(L)'
;MTLRTLMFVAILVTLSASSVGAVDGSTALSELMTRLQLQHAKLWFAGKLSNWGLAAYELRQMDANLEAASRMVADPSHAIRAREQLQAVGRALQSKDVTAFTKSYATLTTECNGCHRSSGYAAIAIQIPLTLPVPNQLFVDQVAEGRALAHSTCGTCHIVADATKEPSTLRPPTPAFPDIVRRPSFSADGLRLLLASNHRHVGPDQAMPNPRLSEQQIEAIVAYLETLRAGLSR
;
A
#
# COMPACT_ATOMS: atom_id res chain seq x y z
N MET A 1 -24.12 65.00 58.50
CA MET A 1 -22.67 64.82 58.26
C MET A 1 -22.38 63.33 58.31
N THR A 2 -22.10 62.69 57.18
CA THR A 2 -20.95 61.77 56.97
C THR A 2 -20.99 61.23 55.54
N LEU A 3 -19.83 61.33 54.92
CA LEU A 3 -19.45 61.09 53.53
C LEU A 3 -19.06 59.62 53.32
N ARG A 4 -18.96 59.21 52.04
CA ARG A 4 -18.20 58.05 51.48
C ARG A 4 -19.03 56.76 51.38
N THR A 5 -18.99 55.98 50.30
CA THR A 5 -17.85 55.66 49.42
C THR A 5 -18.38 55.09 48.09
N LEU A 6 -17.92 55.58 46.93
CA LEU A 6 -18.11 54.88 45.66
C LEU A 6 -17.18 53.65 45.63
N MET A 7 -17.76 52.44 45.56
CA MET A 7 -17.01 51.23 45.24
C MET A 7 -16.87 51.11 43.72
N PHE A 8 -15.65 51.26 43.23
CA PHE A 8 -15.27 50.82 41.89
C PHE A 8 -15.30 49.29 41.85
N VAL A 9 -16.18 48.73 41.01
CA VAL A 9 -16.17 47.30 40.67
C VAL A 9 -15.08 47.07 39.63
N ALA A 10 -13.96 46.48 40.05
CA ALA A 10 -12.93 46.01 39.14
C ALA A 10 -13.42 44.71 38.48
N ILE A 11 -13.71 44.77 37.18
CA ILE A 11 -14.02 43.59 36.37
C ILE A 11 -12.69 42.89 36.08
N LEU A 12 -12.42 41.81 36.82
CA LEU A 12 -11.30 40.92 36.56
C LEU A 12 -11.67 40.00 35.39
N VAL A 13 -11.24 40.32 34.18
CA VAL A 13 -11.33 39.40 33.04
C VAL A 13 -10.26 38.33 33.24
N THR A 14 -10.65 37.17 33.76
CA THR A 14 -9.80 35.98 33.81
C THR A 14 -9.67 35.42 32.40
N LEU A 15 -8.54 35.72 31.75
CA LEU A 15 -8.14 35.08 30.51
C LEU A 15 -7.88 33.60 30.80
N SER A 16 -8.86 32.75 30.50
CA SER A 16 -8.69 31.29 30.59
C SER A 16 -7.69 30.88 29.53
N ALA A 17 -6.48 30.51 29.96
CA ALA A 17 -5.51 29.87 29.09
C ALA A 17 -6.11 28.52 28.64
N SER A 18 -6.50 28.43 27.38
CA SER A 18 -6.88 27.17 26.75
C SER A 18 -5.70 26.20 26.86
N SER A 19 -5.85 25.14 27.65
CA SER A 19 -4.96 24.00 27.58
C SER A 19 -5.04 23.44 26.15
N VAL A 20 -3.98 23.63 25.37
CA VAL A 20 -3.78 22.91 24.11
C VAL A 20 -3.91 21.43 24.44
N GLY A 21 -4.95 20.81 23.88
CA GLY A 21 -5.60 19.63 24.44
C GLY A 21 -4.67 18.43 24.64
N ALA A 22 -4.67 17.89 25.85
CA ALA A 22 -4.38 16.48 26.04
C ALA A 22 -5.44 15.69 25.25
N VAL A 23 -5.04 14.96 24.21
CA VAL A 23 -5.95 14.06 23.51
C VAL A 23 -6.45 13.06 24.54
N ASP A 24 -7.76 13.03 24.77
CA ASP A 24 -8.39 12.02 25.63
C ASP A 24 -7.97 10.63 25.13
N GLY A 25 -7.49 9.78 26.04
CA GLY A 25 -7.00 8.44 25.72
C GLY A 25 -8.06 7.60 24.98
N SER A 26 -9.34 7.88 25.21
CA SER A 26 -10.46 7.26 24.50
C SER A 26 -10.49 7.63 23.01
N THR A 27 -10.30 8.90 22.67
CA THR A 27 -10.25 9.42 21.29
C THR A 27 -9.06 8.87 20.53
N ALA A 28 -7.88 8.90 21.14
CA ALA A 28 -6.66 8.39 20.52
C ALA A 28 -6.76 6.87 20.24
N LEU A 29 -7.41 6.10 21.12
CA LEU A 29 -7.65 4.67 20.91
C LEU A 29 -8.61 4.44 19.74
N SER A 30 -9.68 5.22 19.64
CA SER A 30 -10.65 5.16 18.54
C SER A 30 -10.00 5.43 17.17
N GLU A 31 -9.11 6.43 17.10
CA GLU A 31 -8.35 6.74 15.88
C GLU A 31 -7.41 5.60 15.46
N LEU A 32 -6.76 4.95 16.43
CA LEU A 32 -5.92 3.77 16.18
C LEU A 32 -6.75 2.59 15.68
N MET A 33 -7.89 2.30 16.32
CA MET A 33 -8.78 1.21 15.91
C MET A 33 -9.37 1.43 14.51
N THR A 34 -9.72 2.68 14.18
CA THR A 34 -10.20 3.05 12.83
C THR A 34 -9.13 2.79 11.77
N ARG A 35 -7.86 3.18 12.04
CA ARG A 35 -6.74 2.88 11.15
C ARG A 35 -6.48 1.37 11.03
N LEU A 36 -6.52 0.64 12.14
CA LEU A 36 -6.34 -0.81 12.15
C LEU A 36 -7.41 -1.54 11.33
N GLN A 37 -8.67 -1.13 11.42
CA GLN A 37 -9.75 -1.73 10.64
C GLN A 37 -9.56 -1.51 9.13
N LEU A 38 -9.12 -0.32 8.71
CA LEU A 38 -8.79 -0.06 7.32
C LEU A 38 -7.60 -0.92 6.85
N GLN A 39 -6.53 -1.01 7.64
CA GLN A 39 -5.34 -1.80 7.31
C GLN A 39 -5.63 -3.30 7.26
N HIS A 40 -6.43 -3.80 8.21
CA HIS A 40 -6.93 -5.18 8.22
C HIS A 40 -7.67 -5.49 6.92
N ALA A 41 -8.54 -4.59 6.46
CA ALA A 41 -9.24 -4.78 5.20
C ALA A 41 -8.31 -4.72 3.96
N LYS A 42 -7.38 -3.76 3.94
CA LYS A 42 -6.40 -3.63 2.84
C LYS A 42 -5.46 -4.84 2.74
N LEU A 43 -5.01 -5.35 3.89
CA LEU A 43 -4.16 -6.55 3.97
C LEU A 43 -4.84 -7.76 3.34
N TRP A 44 -6.14 -7.96 3.56
CA TRP A 44 -6.90 -9.06 2.95
C TRP A 44 -6.79 -9.06 1.43
N PHE A 45 -7.17 -7.96 0.79
CA PHE A 45 -7.17 -7.88 -0.67
C PHE A 45 -5.76 -7.95 -1.24
N ALA A 46 -4.79 -7.31 -0.60
CA ALA A 46 -3.39 -7.39 -1.03
C ALA A 46 -2.86 -8.83 -0.98
N GLY A 47 -3.10 -9.57 0.11
CA GLY A 47 -2.66 -10.95 0.23
C GLY A 47 -3.42 -11.91 -0.69
N LYS A 48 -4.74 -11.75 -0.83
CA LYS A 48 -5.56 -12.57 -1.76
C LYS A 48 -5.18 -12.39 -3.22
N LEU A 49 -4.80 -11.17 -3.60
CA LEU A 49 -4.36 -10.83 -4.96
C LEU A 49 -2.84 -10.93 -5.14
N SER A 50 -2.13 -11.54 -4.18
CA SER A 50 -0.69 -11.77 -4.24
C SER A 50 0.16 -10.50 -4.42
N ASN A 51 -0.36 -9.33 -4.03
CA ASN A 51 0.43 -8.11 -3.89
C ASN A 51 1.18 -8.16 -2.55
N TRP A 52 2.23 -8.97 -2.52
CA TRP A 52 3.03 -9.25 -1.33
C TRP A 52 3.70 -7.99 -0.76
N GLY A 53 4.07 -7.02 -1.63
CA GLY A 53 4.65 -5.75 -1.22
C GLY A 53 3.67 -4.90 -0.42
N LEU A 54 2.45 -4.73 -0.93
CA LEU A 54 1.37 -4.02 -0.22
C LEU A 54 0.96 -4.79 1.05
N ALA A 55 0.80 -6.10 0.97
CA ALA A 55 0.44 -6.92 2.13
C ALA A 55 1.47 -6.79 3.26
N ALA A 56 2.77 -6.85 2.94
CA ALA A 56 3.83 -6.67 3.92
C ALA A 56 3.87 -5.25 4.49
N TYR A 57 3.55 -4.23 3.68
CA TYR A 57 3.40 -2.85 4.16
C TYR A 57 2.26 -2.76 5.18
N GLU A 58 1.05 -3.18 4.83
CA GLU A 58 -0.11 -3.12 5.73
C GLU A 58 0.13 -3.92 7.02
N LEU A 59 0.77 -5.09 6.94
CA LEU A 59 1.14 -5.89 8.11
C LEU A 59 2.02 -5.12 9.10
N ARG A 60 3.04 -4.40 8.62
CA ARG A 60 3.92 -3.58 9.48
C ARG A 60 3.15 -2.44 10.12
N GLN A 61 2.26 -1.80 9.38
CA GLN A 61 1.44 -0.71 9.92
C GLN A 61 0.48 -1.23 11.00
N MET A 62 -0.08 -2.43 10.80
CA MET A 62 -0.91 -3.09 11.81
C MET A 62 -0.11 -3.44 13.08
N ASP A 63 1.09 -3.98 12.95
CA ASP A 63 1.93 -4.31 14.12
C ASP A 63 2.23 -3.06 14.95
N ALA A 64 2.63 -1.97 14.30
CA ALA A 64 2.91 -0.70 14.98
C ALA A 64 1.65 -0.13 15.68
N ASN A 65 0.48 -0.22 15.05
CA ASN A 65 -0.76 0.28 15.64
C ASN A 65 -1.26 -0.62 16.78
N LEU A 66 -1.08 -1.94 16.70
CA LEU A 66 -1.42 -2.85 17.82
C LEU A 66 -0.47 -2.67 19.01
N GLU A 67 0.82 -2.44 18.76
CA GLU A 67 1.78 -2.06 19.81
C GLU A 67 1.34 -0.77 20.50
N ALA A 68 0.97 0.27 19.74
CA ALA A 68 0.46 1.51 20.31
C ALA A 68 -0.83 1.29 21.11
N ALA A 69 -1.80 0.54 20.57
CA ALA A 69 -3.05 0.22 21.25
C ALA A 69 -2.86 -0.56 22.55
N SER A 70 -1.87 -1.47 22.59
CA SER A 70 -1.57 -2.26 23.80
C SER A 70 -1.19 -1.39 25.00
N ARG A 71 -0.67 -0.18 24.75
CA ARG A 71 -0.28 0.79 25.79
C ARG A 71 -1.44 1.63 26.31
N MET A 72 -2.62 1.47 25.70
CA MET A 72 -3.81 2.31 25.95
C MET A 72 -4.98 1.50 26.54
N VAL A 73 -4.83 0.19 26.68
CA VAL A 73 -5.83 -0.72 27.24
C VAL A 73 -5.37 -1.27 28.58
N ALA A 74 -6.33 -1.56 29.47
CA ALA A 74 -6.03 -2.09 30.80
C ALA A 74 -5.46 -3.53 30.76
N ASP A 75 -5.95 -4.36 29.83
CA ASP A 75 -5.44 -5.71 29.57
C ASP A 75 -4.88 -5.79 28.14
N PRO A 76 -3.55 -5.82 27.97
CA PRO A 76 -2.92 -5.92 26.66
C PRO A 76 -2.83 -7.35 26.12
N SER A 77 -3.26 -8.39 26.87
CA SER A 77 -3.03 -9.80 26.52
C SER A 77 -3.55 -10.18 25.13
N HIS A 78 -4.74 -9.70 24.76
CA HIS A 78 -5.30 -9.93 23.44
C HIS A 78 -4.61 -9.13 22.33
N ALA A 79 -4.15 -7.91 22.62
CA ALA A 79 -3.35 -7.13 21.65
C ALA A 79 -2.01 -7.83 21.38
N ILE A 80 -1.37 -8.40 22.40
CA ILE A 80 -0.16 -9.20 22.28
C ILE A 80 -0.43 -10.46 21.45
N ARG A 81 -1.49 -11.22 21.74
CA ARG A 81 -1.88 -12.40 20.93
C ARG A 81 -2.16 -12.04 19.48
N ALA A 82 -2.84 -10.93 19.21
CA ALA A 82 -3.09 -10.46 17.85
C ALA A 82 -1.77 -10.18 17.11
N ARG A 83 -0.77 -9.60 17.78
CA ARG A 83 0.58 -9.41 17.21
C ARG A 83 1.34 -10.71 16.97
N GLU A 84 1.20 -11.69 17.85
CA GLU A 84 1.74 -13.04 17.59
C GLU A 84 1.12 -13.65 16.32
N GLN A 85 -0.19 -13.44 16.09
CA GLN A 85 -0.85 -13.86 14.86
C GLN A 85 -0.36 -13.08 13.62
N LEU A 86 0.03 -11.81 13.75
CA LEU A 86 0.67 -11.08 12.66
C LEU A 86 1.97 -11.75 12.20
N GLN A 87 2.71 -12.43 13.08
CA GLN A 87 3.89 -13.18 12.68
C GLN A 87 3.52 -14.39 11.80
N ALA A 88 2.41 -15.07 12.09
CA ALA A 88 1.92 -16.16 11.26
C ALA A 88 1.48 -15.67 9.88
N VAL A 89 0.79 -14.53 9.82
CA VAL A 89 0.48 -13.87 8.55
C VAL A 89 1.77 -13.49 7.81
N GLY A 90 2.74 -12.89 8.50
CA GLY A 90 4.03 -12.52 7.93
C GLY A 90 4.79 -13.69 7.31
N ARG A 91 4.80 -14.87 7.96
CA ARG A 91 5.38 -16.09 7.39
C ARG A 91 4.68 -16.51 6.10
N ALA A 92 3.34 -16.45 6.06
CA ALA A 92 2.58 -16.76 4.86
C ALA A 92 2.83 -15.77 3.71
N LEU A 93 3.02 -14.48 4.03
CA LEU A 93 3.41 -13.47 3.04
C LEU A 93 4.82 -13.73 2.48
N GLN A 94 5.77 -14.11 3.34
CA GLN A 94 7.14 -14.45 2.92
C GLN A 94 7.17 -15.69 2.02
N SER A 95 6.38 -16.71 2.35
CA SER A 95 6.26 -17.92 1.54
C SER A 95 5.37 -17.75 0.31
N LYS A 96 4.74 -16.56 0.13
CA LYS A 96 3.80 -16.25 -0.96
C LYS A 96 2.67 -17.28 -1.09
N ASP A 97 2.20 -17.79 0.06
CA ASP A 97 1.19 -18.84 0.12
C ASP A 97 -0.17 -18.24 0.46
N VAL A 98 -1.03 -18.12 -0.56
CA VAL A 98 -2.38 -17.56 -0.43
C VAL A 98 -3.27 -18.39 0.52
N THR A 99 -3.06 -19.71 0.58
CA THR A 99 -3.83 -20.61 1.44
C THR A 99 -3.43 -20.42 2.90
N ALA A 100 -2.13 -20.45 3.18
CA ALA A 100 -1.60 -20.16 4.51
C ALA A 100 -1.96 -18.73 4.96
N PHE A 101 -1.93 -17.76 4.04
CA PHE A 101 -2.35 -16.38 4.30
C PHE A 101 -3.83 -16.33 4.69
N THR A 102 -4.71 -16.95 3.91
CA THR A 102 -6.16 -16.94 4.17
C THR A 102 -6.47 -17.54 5.54
N LYS A 103 -5.81 -18.65 5.90
CA LYS A 103 -5.99 -19.30 7.21
C LYS A 103 -5.49 -18.42 8.36
N SER A 104 -4.26 -17.92 8.27
CA SER A 104 -3.67 -17.07 9.32
C SER A 104 -4.41 -15.74 9.49
N TYR A 105 -4.92 -15.15 8.42
CA TYR A 105 -5.75 -13.95 8.46
C TYR A 105 -7.09 -14.17 9.19
N ALA A 106 -7.73 -15.33 8.98
CA ALA A 106 -8.96 -15.69 9.70
C ALA A 106 -8.71 -15.86 11.21
N THR A 107 -7.57 -16.45 11.59
CA THR A 107 -7.14 -16.53 12.99
C THR A 107 -6.86 -15.14 13.57
N LEU A 108 -6.14 -14.26 12.86
CA LEU A 108 -5.96 -12.86 13.26
C LEU A 108 -7.29 -12.14 13.51
N THR A 109 -8.27 -12.32 12.61
CA THR A 109 -9.61 -11.74 12.74
C THR A 109 -10.33 -12.25 14.01
N THR A 110 -10.11 -13.52 14.36
CA THR A 110 -10.64 -14.10 15.60
C THR A 110 -10.02 -13.44 16.83
N GLU A 111 -8.71 -13.20 16.84
CA GLU A 111 -8.02 -12.51 17.95
C GLU A 111 -8.44 -11.04 18.08
N CYS A 112 -8.64 -10.32 16.96
CA CYS A 112 -9.21 -8.96 16.98
C CYS A 112 -10.56 -8.95 17.72
N ASN A 113 -11.45 -9.88 17.37
CA ASN A 113 -12.75 -10.01 18.02
C ASN A 113 -12.65 -10.46 19.48
N GLY A 114 -11.66 -11.28 19.82
CA GLY A 114 -11.37 -11.65 21.22
C GLY A 114 -11.06 -10.42 22.06
N CYS A 115 -10.17 -9.55 21.57
CA CYS A 115 -9.82 -8.29 22.21
C CYS A 115 -11.05 -7.38 22.39
N HIS A 116 -11.86 -7.22 21.33
CA HIS A 116 -13.03 -6.34 21.39
C HIS A 116 -14.03 -6.82 22.44
N ARG A 117 -14.29 -8.14 22.53
CA ARG A 117 -15.20 -8.69 23.54
C ARG A 117 -14.66 -8.51 24.97
N SER A 118 -13.38 -8.85 25.21
CA SER A 118 -12.78 -8.74 26.55
C SER A 118 -12.67 -7.30 27.03
N SER A 119 -12.51 -6.34 26.11
CA SER A 119 -12.41 -4.91 26.42
C SER A 119 -13.76 -4.18 26.48
N GLY A 120 -14.89 -4.91 26.42
CA GLY A 120 -16.23 -4.30 26.52
C GLY A 120 -16.76 -3.67 25.23
N TYR A 121 -16.09 -3.88 24.10
CA TYR A 121 -16.45 -3.39 22.76
C TYR A 121 -17.08 -4.47 21.88
N ALA A 122 -17.80 -5.44 22.47
CA ALA A 122 -18.35 -6.59 21.76
C ALA A 122 -19.28 -6.23 20.57
N ALA A 123 -19.87 -5.03 20.56
CA ALA A 123 -20.66 -4.52 19.45
C ALA A 123 -19.83 -4.24 18.18
N ILE A 124 -18.52 -4.04 18.30
CA ILE A 124 -17.59 -3.85 17.19
C ILE A 124 -17.07 -5.24 16.77
N ALA A 125 -17.86 -5.96 16.00
CA ALA A 125 -17.46 -7.25 15.45
C ALA A 125 -16.76 -7.08 14.09
N ILE A 126 -15.51 -7.49 14.00
CA ILE A 126 -14.71 -7.49 12.78
C ILE A 126 -15.00 -8.75 11.97
N GLN A 127 -15.16 -8.59 10.66
CA GLN A 127 -15.31 -9.69 9.71
C GLN A 127 -14.25 -9.60 8.62
N ILE A 128 -14.02 -10.72 7.93
CA ILE A 128 -13.25 -10.71 6.68
C ILE A 128 -14.03 -9.86 5.67
N PRO A 129 -13.40 -8.85 5.04
CA PRO A 129 -14.13 -7.94 4.16
C PRO A 129 -14.59 -8.65 2.87
N LEU A 130 -15.83 -8.35 2.47
CA LEU A 130 -16.46 -8.90 1.26
C LEU A 130 -16.30 -7.99 0.04
N THR A 131 -16.04 -6.71 0.27
CA THR A 131 -15.91 -5.68 -0.77
C THR A 131 -14.64 -4.85 -0.54
N LEU A 132 -14.17 -4.21 -1.61
CA LEU A 132 -12.97 -3.38 -1.56
C LEU A 132 -13.13 -2.24 -0.55
N PRO A 133 -12.21 -2.06 0.41
CA PRO A 133 -12.35 -1.04 1.45
C PRO A 133 -12.11 0.38 0.90
N VAL A 134 -11.33 0.50 -0.17
CA VAL A 134 -11.03 1.75 -0.86
C VAL A 134 -11.09 1.49 -2.38
N PRO A 135 -12.14 1.97 -3.09
CA PRO A 135 -12.36 1.62 -4.49
C PRO A 135 -11.39 2.32 -5.46
N ASN A 136 -10.62 3.28 -4.98
CA ASN A 136 -9.63 4.06 -5.74
C ASN A 136 -8.20 3.55 -5.57
N GLN A 137 -8.00 2.33 -5.04
CA GLN A 137 -6.70 1.70 -4.91
C GLN A 137 -6.68 0.33 -5.61
N LEU A 138 -5.64 0.08 -6.41
CA LEU A 138 -5.36 -1.24 -6.96
C LEU A 138 -4.73 -2.15 -5.88
N PHE A 139 -5.25 -3.36 -5.76
CA PHE A 139 -4.75 -4.38 -4.83
C PHE A 139 -3.95 -5.49 -5.50
N VAL A 140 -3.92 -5.53 -6.83
CA VAL A 140 -2.95 -6.32 -7.60
C VAL A 140 -1.58 -5.65 -7.58
N ASP A 141 -0.51 -6.41 -7.84
CA ASP A 141 0.82 -5.85 -8.05
C ASP A 141 0.98 -5.41 -9.51
N GLN A 142 0.61 -4.16 -9.78
CA GLN A 142 0.64 -3.57 -11.14
C GLN A 142 2.04 -3.63 -11.78
N VAL A 143 3.10 -3.48 -10.98
CA VAL A 143 4.49 -3.50 -11.47
C VAL A 143 4.91 -4.92 -11.84
N ALA A 144 4.59 -5.91 -10.99
CA ALA A 144 4.87 -7.31 -11.30
C ALA A 144 4.08 -7.80 -12.52
N GLU A 145 2.82 -7.39 -12.66
CA GLU A 145 2.00 -7.66 -13.84
C GLU A 145 2.61 -7.02 -15.10
N GLY A 146 3.01 -5.75 -15.01
CA GLY A 146 3.68 -5.04 -16.09
C GLY A 146 4.97 -5.70 -16.54
N ARG A 147 5.79 -6.17 -15.59
CA ARG A 147 7.00 -6.94 -15.88
C ARG A 147 6.67 -8.25 -16.60
N ALA A 148 5.68 -9.00 -16.13
CA ALA A 148 5.27 -10.25 -16.75
C ALA A 148 4.77 -10.03 -18.19
N LEU A 149 3.91 -9.01 -18.40
CA LEU A 149 3.41 -8.62 -19.72
C LEU A 149 4.54 -8.19 -20.66
N ALA A 150 5.50 -7.41 -20.15
CA ALA A 150 6.67 -7.01 -20.90
C ALA A 150 7.50 -8.24 -21.35
N HIS A 151 7.73 -9.22 -20.47
CA HIS A 151 8.42 -10.46 -20.86
C HIS A 151 7.66 -11.25 -21.92
N SER A 152 6.35 -11.46 -21.73
CA SER A 152 5.58 -12.30 -22.66
C SER A 152 5.38 -11.64 -24.02
N THR A 153 5.29 -10.31 -24.06
CA THR A 153 4.95 -9.55 -25.28
C THR A 153 6.18 -9.03 -26.00
N CYS A 154 7.17 -8.55 -25.24
CA CYS A 154 8.33 -7.83 -25.78
C CYS A 154 9.62 -8.66 -25.70
N GLY A 155 9.66 -9.68 -24.83
CA GLY A 155 10.87 -10.45 -24.50
C GLY A 155 11.47 -11.27 -25.64
N THR A 156 10.74 -11.49 -26.73
CA THR A 156 11.29 -12.13 -27.94
C THR A 156 12.30 -11.22 -28.65
N CYS A 157 12.07 -9.91 -28.59
CA CYS A 157 12.91 -8.93 -29.25
C CYS A 157 13.80 -8.24 -28.21
N HIS A 158 13.16 -7.61 -27.22
CA HIS A 158 13.79 -6.78 -26.21
C HIS A 158 14.27 -7.59 -25.01
N ILE A 159 15.36 -7.14 -24.43
CA ILE A 159 15.78 -7.54 -23.09
C ILE A 159 14.97 -6.71 -22.10
N VAL A 160 14.15 -7.35 -21.27
CA VAL A 160 13.15 -6.66 -20.44
C VAL A 160 13.75 -6.23 -19.10
N ALA A 161 14.65 -7.03 -18.53
CA ALA A 161 15.24 -6.74 -17.22
C ALA A 161 16.76 -6.83 -17.20
N ASP A 162 17.34 -7.99 -17.50
CA ASP A 162 18.77 -8.25 -17.31
C ASP A 162 19.38 -8.89 -18.56
N ALA A 163 20.20 -8.12 -19.27
CA ALA A 163 20.86 -8.56 -20.49
C ALA A 163 21.82 -9.73 -20.29
N THR A 164 22.32 -9.92 -19.07
CA THR A 164 23.23 -11.03 -18.74
C THR A 164 22.49 -12.36 -18.58
N LYS A 165 21.18 -12.32 -18.34
CA LYS A 165 20.31 -13.49 -18.14
C LYS A 165 19.35 -13.74 -19.29
N GLU A 166 19.11 -12.72 -20.12
CA GLU A 166 18.15 -12.74 -21.22
C GLU A 166 18.83 -12.26 -22.52
N PRO A 167 19.69 -13.07 -23.16
CA PRO A 167 20.34 -12.67 -24.40
C PRO A 167 19.32 -12.58 -25.55
N SER A 168 19.32 -11.46 -26.28
CA SER A 168 18.43 -11.26 -27.44
C SER A 168 18.75 -12.25 -28.56
N THR A 169 17.73 -12.83 -29.17
CA THR A 169 17.85 -13.71 -30.33
C THR A 169 17.95 -12.95 -31.65
N LEU A 170 17.73 -11.63 -31.65
CA LEU A 170 17.79 -10.79 -32.85
C LEU A 170 19.21 -10.29 -33.16
N ARG A 171 19.51 -10.16 -34.46
CA ARG A 171 20.73 -9.53 -34.97
C ARG A 171 20.38 -8.48 -36.02
N PRO A 172 20.71 -7.19 -35.82
CA PRO A 172 21.35 -6.62 -34.62
C PRO A 172 20.42 -6.66 -33.38
N PRO A 173 20.99 -6.66 -32.16
CA PRO A 173 20.20 -6.72 -30.94
C PRO A 173 19.33 -5.46 -30.81
N THR A 174 18.04 -5.64 -30.50
CA THR A 174 17.18 -4.50 -30.17
C THR A 174 17.51 -3.97 -28.77
N PRO A 175 17.31 -2.66 -28.51
CA PRO A 175 17.68 -2.05 -27.23
C PRO A 175 17.01 -2.72 -26.02
N ALA A 176 17.75 -2.85 -24.92
CA ALA A 176 17.21 -3.35 -23.66
C ALA A 176 16.33 -2.27 -22.99
N PHE A 177 15.31 -2.68 -22.25
CA PHE A 177 14.47 -1.75 -21.50
C PHE A 177 15.27 -0.89 -20.51
N PRO A 178 16.25 -1.43 -19.75
CA PRO A 178 17.17 -0.61 -18.95
C PRO A 178 17.92 0.48 -19.73
N ASP A 179 18.18 0.29 -21.03
CA ASP A 179 18.81 1.29 -21.89
C ASP A 179 17.80 2.31 -22.41
N ILE A 180 16.57 1.86 -22.72
CA ILE A 180 15.49 2.72 -23.19
C ILE A 180 15.09 3.73 -22.11
N VAL A 181 14.91 3.28 -20.86
CA VAL A 181 14.48 4.15 -19.76
C VAL A 181 15.53 5.20 -19.37
N ARG A 182 16.80 5.01 -19.78
CA ARG A 182 17.90 5.97 -19.59
C ARG A 182 17.89 7.11 -20.60
N ARG A 183 17.17 6.98 -21.73
CA ARG A 183 17.19 7.98 -22.80
C ARG A 183 16.53 9.28 -22.31
N PRO A 184 17.07 10.46 -22.67
CA PRO A 184 16.43 11.74 -22.33
C PRO A 184 15.00 11.87 -22.88
N SER A 185 14.71 11.20 -23.99
CA SER A 185 13.38 11.18 -24.62
C SER A 185 12.37 10.25 -23.94
N PHE A 186 12.77 9.46 -22.93
CA PHE A 186 11.86 8.56 -22.24
C PHE A 186 10.84 9.34 -21.39
N SER A 187 9.56 9.12 -21.67
CA SER A 187 8.43 9.63 -20.89
C SER A 187 7.29 8.60 -20.85
N ALA A 188 6.49 8.64 -19.78
CA ALA A 188 5.33 7.77 -19.64
C ALA A 188 4.30 8.00 -20.77
N ASP A 189 4.02 9.26 -21.10
CA ASP A 189 3.07 9.61 -22.17
C ASP A 189 3.58 9.18 -23.55
N GLY A 190 4.87 9.35 -23.81
CA GLY A 190 5.49 8.86 -25.04
C GLY A 190 5.39 7.34 -25.14
N LEU A 191 5.57 6.62 -24.03
CA LEU A 191 5.43 5.17 -23.99
C LEU A 191 3.97 4.72 -24.22
N ARG A 192 2.98 5.40 -23.62
CA ARG A 192 1.56 5.12 -23.86
C ARG A 192 1.21 5.25 -25.34
N LEU A 193 1.61 6.37 -25.97
CA LEU A 193 1.39 6.62 -27.40
C LEU A 193 2.07 5.56 -28.27
N LEU A 194 3.30 5.18 -27.91
CA LEU A 194 4.06 4.16 -28.62
C LEU A 194 3.37 2.79 -28.55
N LEU A 195 2.92 2.36 -27.37
CA LEU A 195 2.32 1.03 -27.16
C LEU A 195 0.89 0.91 -27.72
N ALA A 196 0.18 2.03 -27.86
CA ALA A 196 -1.18 2.06 -28.39
C ALA A 196 -1.26 2.07 -29.94
N SER A 197 -0.14 2.27 -30.63
CA SER A 197 -0.12 2.59 -32.06
C SER A 197 0.41 1.45 -32.94
N ASN A 198 0.16 1.57 -34.25
CA ASN A 198 0.55 0.59 -35.26
C ASN A 198 1.97 0.78 -35.83
N HIS A 199 2.89 1.43 -35.10
CA HIS A 199 4.15 1.94 -35.66
C HIS A 199 4.96 0.88 -36.42
N ARG A 200 5.00 0.96 -37.76
CA ARG A 200 5.85 0.09 -38.59
C ARG A 200 7.32 0.55 -38.67
N HIS A 201 7.66 1.73 -38.14
CA HIS A 201 9.02 2.28 -38.17
C HIS A 201 9.36 2.90 -36.81
N VAL A 202 10.19 2.21 -36.04
CA VAL A 202 10.84 2.70 -34.82
C VAL A 202 12.32 2.84 -35.15
N GLY A 203 12.70 4.02 -35.66
CA GLY A 203 14.05 4.29 -36.17
C GLY A 203 14.22 3.97 -37.67
N PRO A 204 15.46 4.08 -38.20
CA PRO A 204 15.72 4.05 -39.64
C PRO A 204 15.37 2.72 -40.33
N ASP A 205 15.60 1.58 -39.67
CA ASP A 205 15.52 0.25 -40.29
C ASP A 205 14.77 -0.80 -39.45
N GLN A 206 14.03 -0.39 -38.40
CA GLN A 206 13.37 -1.32 -37.46
C GLN A 206 11.86 -1.10 -37.40
N ALA A 207 11.11 -2.20 -37.45
CA ALA A 207 9.66 -2.22 -37.23
C ALA A 207 9.36 -2.83 -35.85
N MET A 208 8.63 -2.11 -34.99
CA MET A 208 8.06 -2.67 -33.76
C MET A 208 6.58 -2.96 -34.03
N PRO A 209 6.14 -4.22 -34.14
CA PRO A 209 4.73 -4.50 -34.40
C PRO A 209 3.83 -3.95 -33.29
N ASN A 210 2.57 -3.62 -33.62
CA ASN A 210 1.60 -3.25 -32.60
C ASN A 210 1.40 -4.43 -31.64
N PRO A 211 1.66 -4.26 -30.34
CA PRO A 211 1.52 -5.34 -29.37
C PRO A 211 0.05 -5.68 -29.04
N ARG A 212 -0.92 -4.87 -29.51
CA ARG A 212 -2.37 -5.03 -29.33
C ARG A 212 -2.77 -5.19 -27.86
N LEU A 213 -2.23 -4.31 -27.02
CA LEU A 213 -2.47 -4.27 -25.58
C LEU A 213 -3.74 -3.47 -25.25
N SER A 214 -4.43 -3.83 -24.18
CA SER A 214 -5.45 -2.99 -23.58
C SER A 214 -4.82 -1.81 -22.83
N GLU A 215 -5.62 -0.77 -22.53
CA GLU A 215 -5.15 0.37 -21.74
C GLU A 215 -4.57 -0.06 -20.39
N GLN A 216 -5.20 -1.00 -19.69
CA GLN A 216 -4.72 -1.52 -18.41
C GLN A 216 -3.36 -2.22 -18.55
N GLN A 217 -3.16 -2.99 -19.62
CA GLN A 217 -1.88 -3.65 -19.89
C GLN A 217 -0.78 -2.63 -20.23
N ILE A 218 -1.12 -1.57 -20.97
CA ILE A 218 -0.20 -0.45 -21.25
C ILE A 218 0.20 0.21 -19.93
N GLU A 219 -0.74 0.56 -19.06
CA GLU A 219 -0.43 1.19 -17.77
C GLU A 219 0.43 0.29 -16.88
N ALA A 220 0.20 -1.02 -16.86
CA ALA A 220 1.03 -1.95 -16.11
C ALA A 220 2.48 -1.95 -16.62
N ILE A 221 2.68 -2.02 -17.94
CA ILE A 221 4.02 -1.94 -18.56
C ILE A 221 4.68 -0.59 -18.28
N VAL A 222 3.94 0.51 -18.42
CA VAL A 222 4.44 1.86 -18.11
C VAL A 222 4.91 1.94 -16.67
N ALA A 223 4.09 1.51 -15.70
CA ALA A 223 4.44 1.48 -14.28
C ALA A 223 5.72 0.68 -14.04
N TYR A 224 5.86 -0.49 -14.68
CA TYR A 224 7.09 -1.29 -14.59
C TYR A 224 8.32 -0.52 -15.11
N LEU A 225 8.26 0.09 -16.30
CA LEU A 225 9.40 0.84 -16.86
C LEU A 225 9.74 2.08 -16.03
N GLU A 226 8.75 2.74 -15.42
CA GLU A 226 8.99 3.82 -14.46
C GLU A 226 9.75 3.34 -13.22
N THR A 227 9.48 2.12 -12.72
CA THR A 227 10.27 1.56 -11.61
C THR A 227 11.72 1.28 -12.01
N LEU A 228 11.97 0.83 -13.25
CA LEU A 228 13.34 0.68 -13.77
C LEU A 228 14.06 2.03 -13.79
N ARG A 229 13.39 3.08 -14.27
CA ARG A 229 13.96 4.44 -14.27
C ARG A 229 14.26 4.94 -12.86
N ALA A 230 13.30 4.80 -11.94
CA ALA A 230 13.46 5.25 -10.56
C ALA A 230 14.60 4.51 -9.83
N GLY A 231 14.83 3.23 -10.17
CA GLY A 231 15.94 2.44 -9.64
C GLY A 231 17.33 2.93 -10.06
N LEU A 232 17.45 3.72 -11.13
CA LEU A 232 18.72 4.30 -11.58
C LEU A 232 19.19 5.48 -10.73
N SER A 233 18.28 6.11 -9.99
CA SER A 233 18.54 7.28 -9.15
C SER A 233 18.79 6.92 -7.68
N ARG A 234 18.82 5.62 -7.34
CA ARG A 234 19.12 5.10 -6.00
C ARG A 234 20.51 4.48 -5.99
#